data_AF-A0A1Q6H9B2-F1
#
_entry.id   AF-A0A1Q6H9B2-F1
#
_cell.length_a   1.000
_cell.length_b   1.000
_cell.length_c   1.000
_cell.angle_alpha   90.00
_cell.angle_beta   90.00
_cell.angle_gamma   90.00
#
_symmetry.space_group_name_H-M   'P 1'
#
loop_
_entity.id
_entity.type
_entity.pdbx_description
1 polymer ?
#
loop_
_entity_poly.entity_id
_entity_poly.type
_entity_poly.pdbx_seq_one_letter_code
_entity_poly.pdbx_strand_id
1 'polypeptide(L)'
;MTRRLDPIDRIRELSNASVPFPYDVHAMIFSEDAPSLEAKLHNIFDDLKVNKINGRKEFFHVKLSEIEKVISECGVSFKMVNEPYARDYRESIKCSNKMNKNSIEEDSENKYPSSLYYDEFLDDTEIE
;
A
#
# COMPACT_ATOMS: atom_id res chain seq x y z
N MET A 1 14.58 18.25 7.99
CA MET A 1 13.78 19.49 7.92
C MET A 1 13.22 19.66 6.51
N THR A 2 11.93 19.45 6.30
CA THR A 2 11.29 19.65 5.01
C THR A 2 10.92 21.12 4.81
N ARG A 3 11.37 21.72 3.70
CA ARG A 3 11.17 23.12 3.29
C ARG A 3 9.71 23.55 3.00
N ARG A 4 8.70 22.71 3.29
CA ARG A 4 7.29 22.98 2.95
C ARG A 4 6.52 23.51 4.15
N LEU A 5 5.60 24.44 3.93
CA LEU A 5 4.77 25.05 4.98
C LEU A 5 3.77 24.05 5.60
N ASP A 6 3.26 23.10 4.82
CA ASP A 6 2.27 22.12 5.29
C ASP A 6 2.70 20.67 4.95
N PRO A 7 2.86 19.79 5.95
CA PRO A 7 3.16 18.37 5.71
C PRO A 7 2.06 17.63 4.91
N ILE A 8 0.79 18.07 4.98
CA ILE A 8 -0.31 17.44 4.24
C ILE A 8 -0.13 17.57 2.72
N ASP A 9 0.34 18.73 2.25
CA ASP A 9 0.54 18.96 0.83
C ASP A 9 1.61 18.03 0.25
N ARG A 10 2.63 17.70 1.05
CA ARG A 10 3.64 16.71 0.64
C ARG A 10 3.03 15.33 0.42
N ILE A 11 2.14 14.90 1.31
CA ILE A 11 1.47 13.58 1.21
C ILE A 11 0.57 13.56 -0.03
N ARG A 12 -0.14 14.66 -0.30
CA ARG A 12 -0.98 14.82 -1.50
C ARG A 12 -0.18 14.79 -2.80
N GLU A 13 0.96 15.47 -2.87
CA GLU A 13 1.84 15.41 -4.04
C GLU A 13 2.31 13.97 -4.32
N LEU A 14 2.74 13.25 -3.27
CA LEU A 14 3.20 11.86 -3.39
C LEU A 14 2.05 10.92 -3.83
N SER A 15 0.84 11.20 -3.37
CA SER A 15 -0.37 10.45 -3.73
C SER A 15 -0.72 10.59 -5.20
N ASN A 16 -0.68 11.82 -5.74
CA ASN A 16 -1.20 12.12 -7.07
C ASN A 16 -0.34 11.55 -8.23
N ALA A 17 0.90 11.14 -7.95
CA ALA A 17 1.84 10.78 -9.01
C ALA A 17 1.93 9.27 -9.30
N SER A 18 1.44 8.39 -8.44
CA SER A 18 1.88 6.98 -8.49
C SER A 18 0.93 5.92 -7.94
N VAL A 19 -0.26 6.27 -7.44
CA VAL A 19 -1.19 5.31 -6.84
C VAL A 19 -2.64 5.51 -7.30
N PRO A 20 -3.47 4.45 -7.37
CA PRO A 20 -4.88 4.56 -7.78
C PRO A 20 -5.76 5.38 -6.84
N PHE A 21 -5.37 5.48 -5.56
CA PHE A 21 -6.08 6.22 -4.52
C PHE A 21 -5.09 7.04 -3.69
N PRO A 22 -5.52 8.17 -3.12
CA PRO A 22 -4.64 8.98 -2.27
C PRO A 22 -4.25 8.24 -0.98
N TYR A 23 -3.10 8.58 -0.42
CA TYR A 23 -2.67 8.04 0.86
C TYR A 23 -3.53 8.57 2.00
N ASP A 24 -4.00 7.68 2.85
CA ASP A 24 -4.60 8.04 4.12
C ASP A 24 -3.52 8.26 5.19
N VAL A 25 -3.76 9.22 6.09
CA VAL A 25 -2.86 9.54 7.20
C VAL A 25 -3.37 8.88 8.47
N HIS A 26 -2.58 7.93 9.00
CA HIS A 26 -2.91 7.25 10.25
C HIS A 26 -2.42 8.01 11.49
N ALA A 27 -1.28 8.69 11.40
CA ALA A 27 -0.68 9.41 12.51
C ALA A 27 0.16 10.58 12.01
N MET A 28 0.22 11.63 12.82
CA MET A 28 1.24 12.68 12.72
C MET A 28 2.08 12.65 13.99
N ILE A 29 3.37 12.41 13.82
CA ILE A 29 4.32 12.27 14.92
C ILE A 29 5.16 13.53 14.96
N PHE A 30 5.07 14.25 16.08
CA PHE A 30 5.92 15.41 16.33
C PHE A 30 7.10 14.97 17.20
N SER A 31 8.30 15.24 16.74
CA SER A 31 9.55 14.94 17.45
C SER A 31 10.44 16.17 17.41
N GLU A 32 11.17 16.42 18.50
CA GLU A 32 12.21 17.47 18.55
C GLU A 32 13.37 17.15 17.60
N ASP A 33 13.72 15.87 17.48
CA ASP A 33 14.72 15.35 16.55
C ASP A 33 14.08 14.34 15.59
N ALA A 34 13.35 14.87 14.61
CA ALA A 34 12.71 14.07 13.58
C ALA A 34 13.72 13.23 12.75
N PRO A 35 14.88 13.75 12.29
CA PRO A 35 15.86 12.96 11.55
C PRO A 35 16.36 11.73 12.30
N SER A 36 16.65 11.86 13.59
CA SER A 36 17.11 10.71 14.39
C SER A 36 16.01 9.67 14.60
N LEU A 37 14.76 10.10 14.81
CA LEU A 37 13.62 9.18 14.92
C LEU A 37 13.37 8.44 13.60
N GLU A 38 13.39 9.17 12.48
CA GLU A 38 13.25 8.63 11.13
C GLU A 38 14.33 7.58 10.84
N ALA A 39 15.60 7.89 11.07
CA ALA A 39 16.71 6.95 10.86
C ALA A 39 16.54 5.68 11.70
N LYS A 40 16.12 5.81 12.97
CA LYS A 40 15.84 4.64 13.83
C LYS A 40 14.72 3.77 13.26
N LEU A 41 13.60 4.36 12.86
CA LEU A 41 12.48 3.61 12.26
C LEU A 41 12.93 2.92 10.97
N HIS A 42 13.71 3.58 10.12
CA HIS A 42 14.21 3.01 8.88
C HIS A 42 15.15 1.82 9.13
N ASN A 43 15.99 1.88 10.16
CA ASN A 43 16.86 0.77 10.53
C ASN A 43 16.08 -0.42 11.10
N ILE A 44 15.05 -0.15 11.92
CA ILE A 44 14.22 -1.20 12.52
C ILE A 44 13.40 -1.94 11.47
N PHE A 45 12.88 -1.22 10.47
CA PHE A 45 12.04 -1.78 9.41
C PHE A 45 12.80 -2.09 8.11
N ASP A 46 14.13 -2.05 8.11
CA ASP A 46 14.94 -2.23 6.89
C ASP A 46 14.63 -3.55 6.16
N ASP A 47 14.48 -4.63 6.93
CA ASP A 47 14.13 -5.96 6.42
C ASP A 47 12.74 -6.04 5.78
N LEU A 48 11.85 -5.12 6.18
CA LEU A 48 10.46 -5.03 5.71
C LEU A 48 10.29 -4.04 4.54
N LYS A 49 11.39 -3.52 3.99
CA LYS A 49 11.33 -2.68 2.79
C LYS A 49 10.74 -3.44 1.61
N VAL A 50 9.76 -2.82 0.96
CA VAL A 50 9.13 -3.33 -0.27
C VAL A 50 10.11 -3.25 -1.43
N ASN A 51 10.86 -2.15 -1.54
CA ASN A 51 11.85 -1.98 -2.60
C ASN A 51 13.28 -2.15 -2.07
N LYS A 52 13.86 -3.33 -2.31
CA LYS A 52 15.22 -3.67 -1.90
C LYS A 52 16.32 -3.16 -2.85
N ILE A 53 15.94 -2.71 -4.05
CA ILE A 53 16.90 -2.27 -5.09
C ILE A 53 17.08 -0.76 -5.04
N ASN A 54 15.99 0.01 -4.99
CA ASN A 54 16.01 1.46 -4.95
C ASN A 54 15.66 1.97 -3.55
N GLY A 55 16.69 2.17 -2.73
CA GLY A 55 16.55 2.66 -1.35
C GLY A 55 15.98 4.07 -1.21
N ARG A 56 15.83 4.84 -2.31
CA ARG A 56 15.12 6.14 -2.29
C ARG A 56 13.59 5.97 -2.25
N LYS A 57 13.08 4.77 -2.51
CA LYS A 57 11.64 4.45 -2.42
C LYS A 57 11.36 3.78 -1.09
N GLU A 58 11.04 4.60 -0.10
CA GLU A 58 10.93 4.22 1.32
C GLU A 58 9.53 3.68 1.65
N PHE A 59 9.18 2.55 1.06
CA PHE A 59 7.93 1.83 1.34
C PHE A 59 8.22 0.57 2.15
N PHE A 60 7.41 0.31 3.18
CA PHE A 60 7.60 -0.79 4.11
C PHE A 60 6.30 -1.60 4.27
N HIS A 61 6.42 -2.91 4.42
CA HIS A 61 5.29 -3.79 4.71
C HIS A 61 5.24 -4.11 6.20
N VAL A 62 4.53 -3.28 6.97
CA VAL A 62 4.53 -3.32 8.45
C VAL A 62 3.10 -3.22 8.97
N LYS A 63 2.81 -3.88 10.09
CA LYS A 63 1.51 -3.73 10.77
C LYS A 63 1.47 -2.45 11.59
N LEU A 64 0.30 -1.81 11.64
CA LEU A 64 0.04 -0.61 12.44
C LEU A 64 0.43 -0.81 13.92
N SER A 65 0.13 -1.97 14.50
CA SER A 65 0.48 -2.30 15.90
C SER A 65 1.98 -2.40 16.16
N GLU A 66 2.78 -2.80 15.16
CA GLU A 66 4.24 -2.84 15.30
C GLU A 66 4.82 -1.44 15.32
N ILE A 67 4.29 -0.55 14.46
CA ILE A 67 4.64 0.87 14.42
C ILE A 67 4.33 1.52 15.77
N GLU A 68 3.14 1.29 16.34
CA GLU A 68 2.76 1.80 17.66
C GLU A 68 3.74 1.37 18.76
N LYS A 69 4.11 0.09 18.77
CA LYS A 69 5.04 -0.45 19.76
C LYS A 69 6.41 0.23 19.66
N VAL A 70 6.97 0.30 18.45
CA VAL A 70 8.31 0.87 18.23
C VAL A 70 8.37 2.36 18.58
N ILE A 71 7.34 3.13 18.21
CA ILE A 71 7.30 4.56 18.55
C ILE A 71 7.13 4.76 20.06
N SER A 72 6.33 3.92 20.72
CA SER A 72 6.16 3.95 22.18
C SER A 72 7.49 3.65 22.90
N GLU A 73 8.27 2.70 22.40
CA GLU A 73 9.63 2.40 22.90
C GLU A 73 10.61 3.57 22.69
N CYS A 74 10.40 4.38 21.65
CA CYS A 74 11.16 5.61 21.43
C CYS A 74 10.77 6.76 22.37
N GLY A 75 9.74 6.58 23.21
CA GLY A 75 9.31 7.59 24.19
C GLY A 75 8.49 8.75 23.58
N VAL A 76 7.96 8.59 22.36
CA VAL A 76 7.18 9.63 21.69
C VAL A 76 5.69 9.34 21.85
N SER A 77 4.96 10.28 22.43
CA SER A 77 3.50 10.22 22.52
C SER A 77 2.87 10.69 21.21
N PHE A 78 2.00 9.89 20.63
CA PHE A 78 1.26 10.24 19.41
C PHE A 78 -0.12 9.60 19.41
N LYS A 79 -1.01 10.11 18.55
CA LYS A 79 -2.35 9.56 18.35
C LYS A 79 -2.41 8.85 17.00
N MET A 80 -2.73 7.56 17.03
CA MET A 80 -2.91 6.74 15.85
C MET A 80 -4.40 6.52 15.55
N VAL A 81 -4.74 6.56 14.27
CA VAL A 81 -6.07 6.21 13.76
C VAL A 81 -5.94 4.84 13.10
N ASN A 82 -6.56 3.82 13.69
CA ASN A 82 -6.48 2.45 13.17
C ASN A 82 -7.24 2.27 11.86
N GLU A 83 -8.42 2.87 11.76
CA GLU A 83 -9.26 2.78 10.57
C GLU A 83 -9.31 4.12 9.84
N PRO A 84 -8.65 4.24 8.67
CA PRO A 84 -8.64 5.47 7.91
C PRO A 84 -9.98 5.67 7.19
N TYR A 85 -10.20 6.88 6.68
CA TYR A 85 -11.44 7.20 5.98
C TYR A 85 -11.53 6.48 4.62
N ALA A 86 -10.42 6.40 3.87
CA ALA A 86 -10.28 5.61 2.64
C ALA A 86 -11.49 5.75 1.69
N ARG A 87 -11.90 6.99 1.43
CA ARG A 87 -13.17 7.31 0.76
C ARG A 87 -13.29 6.61 -0.59
N ASP A 88 -12.33 6.89 -1.48
CA ASP A 88 -12.37 6.47 -2.87
C ASP A 88 -12.28 4.94 -2.98
N TYR A 89 -11.49 4.30 -2.12
CA TYR A 89 -11.41 2.85 -2.02
C TYR A 89 -12.75 2.22 -1.61
N ARG A 90 -13.38 2.74 -0.54
CA ARG A 90 -14.67 2.24 -0.06
C ARG A 90 -15.80 2.50 -1.06
N GLU A 91 -15.79 3.64 -1.75
CA GLU A 91 -16.72 3.95 -2.83
C GLU A 91 -16.53 2.99 -4.01
N SER A 92 -15.28 2.70 -4.39
CA SER A 92 -14.96 1.73 -5.44
C SER A 92 -15.46 0.32 -5.11
N ILE A 93 -15.26 -0.16 -3.88
CA ILE A 93 -15.83 -1.45 -3.42
C ILE A 93 -17.36 -1.44 -3.50
N LYS A 94 -18.01 -0.35 -3.07
CA LYS A 94 -19.47 -0.23 -3.14
C LYS A 94 -19.98 -0.30 -4.58
N CYS A 95 -19.29 0.35 -5.52
CA CYS A 95 -19.64 0.29 -6.94
C CYS A 95 -19.47 -1.12 -7.51
N SER A 96 -18.35 -1.78 -7.23
CA SER A 96 -18.11 -3.18 -7.66
C SER A 96 -19.16 -4.14 -7.09
N ASN A 97 -19.49 -4.03 -5.80
CA ASN A 97 -20.51 -4.86 -5.17
C ASN A 97 -21.93 -4.61 -5.69
N LYS A 98 -22.24 -3.37 -6.13
CA LYS A 98 -23.51 -3.07 -6.81
C LYS A 98 -23.56 -3.69 -8.20
N MET A 99 -22.47 -3.61 -8.97
CA MET A 99 -22.36 -4.27 -10.28
C MET A 99 -22.53 -5.79 -10.15
N ASN A 100 -21.89 -6.41 -9.14
CA ASN A 100 -22.04 -7.84 -8.88
C ASN A 100 -23.46 -8.25 -8.45
N LYS A 101 -24.23 -7.37 -7.79
CA LYS A 101 -25.64 -7.63 -7.45
C LYS A 101 -26.56 -7.51 -8.66
N ASN A 102 -26.27 -6.59 -9.57
CA ASN A 102 -27.04 -6.42 -10.79
C ASN A 102 -26.71 -7.49 -11.86
N SER A 103 -25.51 -8.08 -11.81
CA SER A 103 -25.09 -9.14 -12.74
C SER A 103 -25.51 -10.56 -12.33
N ILE A 104 -26.16 -10.74 -11.17
CA ILE A 104 -26.76 -12.04 -10.80
C ILE A 104 -28.12 -12.23 -11.51
N GLU A 105 -28.69 -11.17 -12.12
CA GLU A 105 -29.94 -11.24 -12.89
C GLU A 105 -29.75 -11.29 -14.42
N GLU A 106 -28.51 -11.35 -14.94
CA GLU A 106 -28.24 -11.55 -16.37
C GLU A 106 -27.17 -12.63 -16.57
N ASP A 107 -27.64 -13.83 -16.91
CA ASP A 107 -26.83 -15.04 -17.14
C ASP A 107 -25.92 -14.97 -18.38
N SER A 108 -24.77 -15.64 -18.21
CA SER A 108 -24.00 -16.42 -19.18
C SER A 108 -23.53 -15.79 -20.49
N GLU A 109 -22.21 -15.55 -20.60
CA GLU A 109 -21.34 -16.23 -21.58
C GLU A 109 -19.85 -15.85 -21.42
N ASN A 110 -18.98 -16.84 -21.60
CA ASN A 110 -17.52 -16.82 -21.39
C ASN A 110 -16.82 -15.58 -21.99
N LYS A 111 -16.21 -14.74 -21.16
CA LYS A 111 -15.54 -13.49 -21.57
C LYS A 111 -14.03 -13.61 -21.85
N TYR A 112 -13.47 -14.81 -21.99
CA TYR A 112 -12.05 -14.94 -22.35
C TYR A 112 -11.81 -16.09 -23.36
N PRO A 113 -10.97 -15.87 -24.38
CA PRO A 113 -10.63 -16.88 -25.37
C PRO A 113 -9.79 -18.00 -24.74
N SER A 114 -10.07 -19.25 -25.13
CA SER A 114 -9.41 -20.45 -24.60
C SER A 114 -7.92 -20.56 -24.94
N SER A 115 -7.39 -19.68 -25.80
CA SER A 115 -5.98 -19.66 -26.22
C SER A 115 -4.99 -19.32 -25.11
N LEU A 116 -5.46 -18.87 -23.94
CA LEU A 116 -4.62 -18.57 -22.77
C LEU A 116 -4.37 -19.78 -21.85
N TYR A 117 -4.96 -20.94 -22.16
CA TYR A 117 -4.92 -22.12 -21.28
C TYR A 117 -4.13 -23.32 -21.85
N TYR A 118 -3.44 -23.16 -22.97
CA TYR A 118 -2.51 -24.18 -23.47
C TYR A 118 -1.09 -23.60 -23.53
N ASP A 119 -0.31 -23.83 -22.47
CA ASP A 119 1.14 -24.01 -22.60
C ASP A 119 1.32 -25.51 -22.83
N GLU A 120 1.43 -25.90 -24.10
CA GLU A 120 1.90 -27.21 -24.48
C GLU A 120 3.38 -27.26 -24.09
N PHE A 121 3.66 -27.75 -22.88
CA PHE A 121 4.97 -28.28 -22.53
C PHE A 121 5.28 -29.36 -23.57
N LEU A 122 6.09 -29.01 -24.57
CA LEU A 122 6.78 -29.97 -25.40
C LEU A 122 7.64 -30.83 -24.46
N ASP A 123 7.12 -32.00 -24.12
CA ASP A 123 7.91 -33.08 -23.56
C ASP A 123 8.84 -33.55 -24.69
N ASP A 124 10.12 -33.17 -24.62
CA ASP A 124 11.18 -33.61 -25.55
C ASP A 124 11.52 -35.11 -25.34
N THR A 125 10.50 -35.96 -25.20
CA THR A 125 10.64 -37.41 -25.21
C THR A 125 9.79 -37.98 -26.34
N GLU A 126 10.47 -38.22 -27.47
CA GLU A 126 10.18 -39.17 -28.56
C GLU A 126 10.29 -38.55 -29.96
N ILE A 127 11.51 -38.49 -30.51
CA ILE A 127 11.77 -38.92 -31.90
C ILE A 127 13.12 -39.66 -31.93
N GLU A 128 13.05 -40.98 -32.11
CA GLU A 128 14.11 -41.85 -32.66
C GLU A 128 14.35 -41.55 -34.15
#